data_AF-A0AAU9X3G6-F1
#
_entry.id   AF-A0AAU9X3G6-F1
#
_cell.length_a   1.000
_cell.length_b   1.000
_cell.length_c   1.000
_cell.angle_alpha   90.00
_cell.angle_beta   90.00
_cell.angle_gamma   90.00
#
_symmetry.space_group_name_H-M   'P 1'
#
loop_
_entity.id
_entity.type
_entity.pdbx_description
1 polymer ?
#
loop_
_entity_poly.entity_id
_entity_poly.type
_entity_poly.pdbx_seq_one_letter_code
_entity_poly.pdbx_strand_id
1 'polypeptide(L)'
;MNAEELFEAIQRVMNEPRFKETAMRISRLMKDSPRTSLEKAGDWIEYVLRHGGAQHLRAQVFNMAWYQYYSLDVIAFLVAIAAITVMVIRLACQCLCRASYKRCVGKTKND
;
A
#
# COMPACT_ATOMS: atom_id res chain seq x y z
N MET A 1 10.86 17.43 -0.33
CA MET A 1 11.02 17.93 -1.70
C MET A 1 10.79 19.43 -1.64
N ASN A 2 11.87 20.18 -1.51
CA ASN A 2 11.82 21.64 -1.42
C ASN A 2 12.00 22.27 -2.81
N ALA A 3 11.51 23.51 -2.99
CA ALA A 3 11.57 24.21 -4.28
C ALA A 3 13.01 24.41 -4.79
N GLU A 4 13.98 24.59 -3.88
CA GLU A 4 15.41 24.72 -4.19
C GLU A 4 15.99 23.46 -4.83
N GLU A 5 15.65 22.26 -4.33
CA GLU A 5 16.13 20.98 -4.88
C GLU A 5 15.63 20.76 -6.31
N LEU A 6 14.40 21.20 -6.60
CA LEU A 6 13.83 21.14 -7.94
C LEU A 6 14.54 22.11 -8.90
N PHE A 7 14.83 23.33 -8.43
CA PHE A 7 15.52 24.34 -9.23
C PHE A 7 16.94 23.92 -9.58
N GLU A 8 17.69 23.38 -8.60
CA GLU A 8 19.03 22.84 -8.85
C GLU A 8 19.01 21.65 -9.82
N ALA A 9 18.04 20.74 -9.68
CA ALA A 9 17.89 19.61 -10.59
C ALA A 9 17.62 20.05 -12.04
N ILE A 10 16.76 21.06 -12.24
CA ILE A 10 16.46 21.62 -13.56
C ILE A 10 17.71 22.30 -14.15
N GLN A 11 18.40 23.11 -13.36
CA GLN A 11 19.63 23.77 -13.80
C GLN A 11 20.71 22.77 -14.19
N ARG A 12 20.83 21.67 -13.43
CA ARG A 12 21.76 20.58 -13.71
C ARG A 12 21.44 19.85 -15.01
N VAL A 13 20.18 19.50 -15.24
CA VAL A 13 19.73 18.84 -16.49
C VAL A 13 19.93 19.75 -17.70
N MET A 14 19.73 21.06 -17.54
CA MET A 14 19.90 22.04 -18.61
C MET A 14 21.38 22.30 -18.96
N ASN A 15 22.26 22.33 -17.96
CA ASN A 15 23.68 22.64 -18.16
C ASN A 15 24.52 21.41 -18.53
N GLU A 16 24.11 20.19 -18.15
CA GLU A 16 24.85 18.98 -18.47
C GLU A 16 24.50 18.46 -19.89
N PRO A 17 25.42 18.54 -20.88
CA PRO A 17 25.15 18.17 -22.27
C PRO A 17 24.86 16.67 -22.45
N ARG A 18 25.29 15.84 -21.48
CA ARG A 18 25.09 14.38 -21.48
C ARG A 18 23.62 13.98 -21.53
N PHE A 19 22.74 14.72 -20.85
CA PHE A 19 21.29 14.45 -20.87
C PHE A 19 20.71 14.73 -22.25
N LYS A 20 21.12 15.84 -22.89
CA LYS A 20 20.70 16.22 -24.23
C LYS A 20 21.18 15.21 -25.28
N GLU A 21 22.45 14.81 -25.22
CA GLU A 21 23.03 13.81 -26.15
C GLU A 21 22.35 12.45 -26.02
N THR A 22 22.11 12.00 -24.79
CA THR A 22 21.41 10.73 -24.52
C THR A 22 19.97 10.79 -25.02
N ALA A 23 19.25 11.90 -24.77
CA ALA A 23 17.90 12.11 -25.27
C ALA A 23 17.85 12.13 -26.82
N MET A 24 18.80 12.80 -27.47
CA MET A 24 18.90 12.80 -28.94
C MET A 24 19.23 11.41 -29.49
N ARG A 25 20.11 10.65 -28.82
CA ARG A 25 20.43 9.27 -29.20
C ARG A 25 19.21 8.35 -29.11
N ILE A 26 18.46 8.43 -28.01
CA ILE A 26 17.22 7.67 -27.82
C ILE A 26 16.16 8.09 -28.85
N SER A 27 16.04 9.39 -29.13
CA SER A 27 15.13 9.92 -30.14
C SER A 27 15.44 9.36 -31.53
N ARG A 28 16.73 9.31 -31.92
CA ARG A 28 17.15 8.70 -33.18
C ARG A 28 16.82 7.21 -33.21
N LEU A 29 17.17 6.46 -32.16
CA LEU A 29 16.87 5.03 -32.08
C LEU A 29 15.36 4.72 -32.17
N MET A 30 14.53 5.59 -31.61
CA MET A 30 13.07 5.45 -31.67
C MET A 30 12.50 5.76 -33.06
N LYS A 31 13.10 6.73 -33.78
CA LYS A 31 12.76 7.05 -35.18
C LYS A 31 13.32 6.06 -36.19
N ASP A 32 14.48 5.47 -35.87
CA ASP A 32 15.15 4.44 -36.67
C ASP A 32 14.48 3.07 -36.50
N SER A 33 13.48 2.95 -35.60
CA SER A 33 12.69 1.74 -35.49
C SER A 33 11.83 1.60 -36.76
N PRO A 34 12.05 0.58 -37.61
CA PRO A 34 11.37 0.45 -38.90
C PRO A 34 9.88 0.11 -38.77
N ARG A 35 9.42 -0.20 -37.56
CA ARG A 35 8.03 -0.48 -37.22
C ARG A 35 7.41 0.79 -36.65
N THR A 36 6.41 1.33 -37.33
CA THR A 36 5.68 2.50 -36.82
C THR A 36 5.02 2.16 -35.47
N SER A 37 4.92 3.14 -34.57
CA SER A 37 4.29 2.95 -33.26
C SER A 37 2.85 2.42 -33.37
N LEU A 38 2.18 2.73 -34.49
CA LEU A 38 0.84 2.30 -34.80
C LEU A 38 0.78 0.81 -35.18
N GLU A 39 1.71 0.32 -36.00
CA GLU A 39 1.83 -1.11 -36.31
C GLU A 39 2.15 -1.94 -35.07
N LYS A 40 3.05 -1.44 -34.19
CA LYS A 40 3.32 -2.12 -32.91
C LYS A 40 2.07 -2.23 -32.05
N ALA A 41 1.29 -1.15 -31.94
CA ALA A 41 0.03 -1.18 -31.19
C ALA A 41 -0.97 -2.18 -31.80
N GLY A 42 -1.05 -2.24 -33.14
CA GLY A 42 -1.83 -3.25 -33.86
C GLY A 42 -1.37 -4.67 -33.54
N ASP A 43 -0.07 -4.95 -33.61
CA ASP A 43 0.53 -6.24 -33.25
C ASP A 43 0.20 -6.62 -31.80
N TRP A 44 0.26 -5.68 -30.85
CA TRP A 44 -0.10 -5.91 -29.44
C TRP A 44 -1.60 -6.18 -29.27
N ILE A 45 -2.46 -5.44 -29.97
CA ILE A 45 -3.92 -5.63 -29.94
C ILE A 45 -4.28 -6.99 -30.54
N GLU A 46 -3.69 -7.35 -31.68
CA GLU A 46 -3.88 -8.65 -32.32
C GLU A 46 -3.32 -9.79 -31.46
N TYR A 47 -2.19 -9.60 -30.80
CA TYR A 47 -1.64 -10.57 -29.85
C TYR A 47 -2.57 -10.79 -28.66
N VAL A 48 -3.10 -9.72 -28.08
CA VAL A 48 -4.07 -9.76 -26.97
C VAL A 48 -5.37 -10.42 -27.42
N LEU A 49 -5.88 -10.12 -28.61
CA LEU A 49 -7.08 -10.74 -29.17
C LEU A 49 -6.87 -12.24 -29.46
N ARG A 50 -5.73 -12.60 -30.08
CA ARG A 50 -5.40 -13.98 -30.47
C ARG A 50 -5.11 -14.88 -29.27
N HIS A 51 -4.56 -14.34 -28.19
CA HIS A 51 -4.32 -15.07 -26.93
C HIS A 51 -5.44 -14.87 -25.90
N GLY A 52 -6.63 -14.43 -26.34
CA GLY A 52 -7.84 -14.47 -25.52
C GLY A 52 -7.85 -13.50 -24.35
N GLY A 53 -7.31 -12.30 -24.55
CA GLY A 53 -7.32 -11.22 -23.57
C GLY A 53 -6.58 -11.63 -22.32
N ALA A 54 -5.24 -11.69 -22.39
CA ALA A 54 -4.29 -11.92 -21.29
C ALA A 54 -5.00 -12.21 -19.96
N GLN A 55 -5.25 -13.49 -19.69
CA GLN A 55 -5.97 -13.96 -18.49
C GLN A 55 -5.35 -13.45 -17.18
N HIS A 56 -4.11 -12.96 -17.26
CA HIS A 56 -3.26 -12.38 -16.23
C HIS A 56 -3.26 -10.83 -16.21
N LEU A 57 -3.84 -10.17 -17.22
CA LEU A 57 -4.07 -8.72 -17.31
C LEU A 57 -5.56 -8.36 -17.14
N ARG A 58 -6.48 -9.33 -17.22
CA ARG A 58 -7.86 -9.13 -16.77
C ARG A 58 -7.80 -8.86 -15.27
N ALA A 59 -8.17 -7.66 -14.86
CA ALA A 59 -8.14 -7.21 -13.47
C ALA A 59 -8.58 -8.34 -12.53
N GLN A 60 -7.61 -8.91 -11.79
CA GLN A 60 -7.84 -9.89 -10.74
C GLN A 60 -8.72 -9.31 -9.63
N VAL A 61 -9.09 -8.03 -9.71
CA VAL A 61 -10.15 -7.36 -8.96
C VAL A 61 -11.47 -8.13 -8.98
N PHE A 62 -11.86 -8.78 -10.08
CA PHE A 62 -13.14 -9.49 -10.16
C PHE A 62 -13.10 -10.96 -9.68
N ASN A 63 -11.91 -11.49 -9.39
CA ASN A 63 -11.70 -12.87 -8.91
C ASN A 63 -10.93 -12.92 -7.58
N MET A 64 -10.70 -11.78 -6.91
CA MET A 64 -10.24 -11.81 -5.53
C MET A 64 -11.40 -12.27 -4.65
N ALA A 65 -11.28 -13.48 -4.12
CA ALA A 65 -12.20 -13.97 -3.09
C ALA A 65 -12.33 -12.90 -2.00
N TRP A 66 -13.55 -12.68 -1.50
CA TRP A 66 -13.89 -11.80 -0.38
C TRP A 66 -12.86 -11.83 0.76
N TYR A 67 -12.23 -12.99 1.00
CA TYR A 67 -11.13 -13.20 1.94
C TYR A 67 -9.87 -12.34 1.67
N GLN A 68 -9.43 -12.18 0.41
CA GLN A 68 -8.30 -11.32 0.02
C GLN A 68 -8.66 -9.83 0.09
N TYR A 69 -9.91 -9.48 -0.19
CA TYR A 69 -10.39 -8.10 -0.06
C TYR A 69 -10.44 -7.65 1.42
N TYR A 70 -10.90 -8.54 2.30
CA TYR A 70 -11.05 -8.24 3.72
C TYR A 70 -9.83 -8.54 4.58
N SER A 71 -8.76 -9.14 4.02
CA SER A 71 -7.55 -9.58 4.74
C SER A 71 -7.90 -10.11 6.13
N LEU A 72 -8.47 -11.32 6.22
CA LEU A 72 -8.95 -11.87 7.49
C LEU A 72 -7.92 -11.85 8.62
N ASP A 73 -6.62 -11.86 8.29
CA ASP A 73 -5.53 -11.63 9.24
C ASP A 73 -5.65 -10.29 9.98
N VAL A 74 -5.92 -9.20 9.25
CA VAL A 74 -6.12 -7.85 9.81
C VAL A 74 -7.38 -7.78 10.67
N ILE A 75 -8.47 -8.42 10.24
CA ILE A 75 -9.72 -8.47 11.03
C ILE A 75 -9.48 -9.26 12.33
N ALA A 76 -8.83 -10.42 12.25
CA ALA A 76 -8.51 -11.24 13.41
C ALA A 76 -7.61 -10.47 14.40
N PHE A 77 -6.62 -9.73 13.89
CA PHE A 77 -5.74 -8.89 14.69
C PHE A 77 -6.51 -7.76 15.40
N LEU A 78 -7.40 -7.06 14.69
CA LEU A 78 -8.23 -6.00 15.26
C LEU A 78 -9.19 -6.53 16.34
N VAL A 79 -9.84 -7.67 16.08
CA VAL A 79 -10.72 -8.34 17.05
C VAL A 79 -9.94 -8.78 18.28
N ALA A 80 -8.73 -9.33 18.11
CA ALA A 80 -7.88 -9.71 19.23
C ALA A 80 -7.50 -8.50 20.10
N ILE A 81 -7.11 -7.38 19.50
CA ILE A 81 -6.82 -6.13 20.25
C ILE A 81 -8.07 -5.65 21.00
N ALA A 82 -9.22 -5.62 20.34
CA ALA A 82 -10.48 -5.22 20.98
C ALA A 82 -10.84 -6.14 22.15
N ALA A 83 -10.68 -7.45 22.01
CA ALA A 83 -10.93 -8.41 23.08
C ALA A 83 -9.96 -8.22 24.25
N ILE A 84 -8.66 -8.02 23.98
CA ILE A 84 -7.65 -7.79 25.01
C ILE A 84 -7.95 -6.50 25.78
N THR A 85 -8.27 -5.41 25.09
CA THR A 85 -8.58 -4.13 25.75
C THR A 85 -9.80 -4.24 26.66
N VAL A 86 -10.88 -4.89 26.20
CA VAL A 86 -12.06 -5.16 27.02
C VAL A 86 -11.71 -6.05 28.23
N MET A 87 -10.89 -7.09 28.04
CA MET A 87 -10.47 -7.98 29.11
C MET A 87 -9.67 -7.23 30.18
N VAL A 88 -8.72 -6.38 29.77
CA VAL A 88 -7.92 -5.54 30.69
C VAL A 88 -8.81 -4.58 31.46
N ILE A 89 -9.77 -3.92 30.80
CA ILE A 89 -10.73 -3.02 31.47
C ILE A 89 -11.57 -3.80 32.49
N ARG A 90 -12.11 -4.97 32.13
CA ARG A 90 -12.88 -5.82 33.05
C ARG A 90 -12.06 -6.23 34.26
N LEU A 91 -10.81 -6.67 34.05
CA LEU A 91 -9.89 -7.04 35.11
C LEU A 91 -9.54 -5.84 36.00
N ALA A 92 -9.24 -4.69 35.42
CA ALA A 92 -8.95 -3.46 36.16
C ALA A 92 -10.16 -3.04 37.01
N CYS A 93 -11.37 -3.00 36.44
CA CYS A 93 -12.60 -2.72 37.19
C CYS A 93 -12.83 -3.72 38.32
N GLN A 94 -12.66 -5.02 38.07
CA GLN A 94 -12.81 -6.06 39.11
C GLN A 94 -11.76 -5.94 40.21
N CYS A 95 -10.51 -5.66 39.86
CA CYS A 95 -9.42 -5.44 40.82
C CYS A 95 -9.67 -4.20 41.68
N LEU A 96 -10.09 -3.09 41.08
CA LEU A 96 -10.45 -1.87 41.80
C LEU A 96 -11.66 -2.09 42.72
N CYS A 97 -12.71 -2.76 42.26
CA CYS A 97 -13.87 -3.09 43.10
C CYS A 97 -13.51 -4.03 44.26
N ARG A 98 -12.68 -5.05 44.02
CA ARG A 98 -12.21 -5.97 45.08
C ARG A 98 -11.28 -5.28 46.08
N ALA A 99 -10.41 -4.39 45.63
CA ALA A 99 -9.54 -3.59 46.49
C ALA A 99 -10.37 -2.64 47.37
N SER A 100 -11.37 -1.97 46.82
CA SER A 100 -12.31 -1.11 47.57
C SER A 100 -13.14 -1.91 48.58
N TYR A 101 -13.62 -3.11 48.20
CA TYR A 101 -14.35 -3.99 49.10
C TYR A 101 -13.49 -4.47 50.28
N LYS A 102 -12.26 -4.94 50.01
CA LYS A 102 -11.31 -5.33 51.06
C LYS A 102 -10.95 -4.17 51.99
N ARG A 103 -10.82 -2.96 51.44
CA ARG A 103 -10.49 -1.75 52.21
C ARG A 103 -11.64 -1.30 53.12
N CYS A 104 -12.91 -1.52 52.71
CA CYS A 104 -14.07 -1.26 53.56
C CYS A 104 -14.19 -2.28 54.70
N VAL A 105 -14.04 -3.57 54.41
CA VAL A 105 -14.14 -4.65 55.42
C VAL A 105 -12.99 -4.58 56.44
N GLY A 106 -11.79 -4.20 56.01
CA GLY A 106 -10.66 -4.02 56.92
C GLY A 106 -10.84 -2.85 57.92
N LYS A 107 -11.71 -1.88 57.60
CA LYS A 107 -11.98 -0.72 58.47
C LYS A 107 -12.91 -1.08 59.64
N THR A 108 -13.90 -1.95 59.41
CA THR A 108 -14.87 -2.40 60.44
C THR A 108 -14.30 -3.36 61.48
N LYS A 109 -13.08 -3.90 61.29
CA LYS A 109 -12.44 -4.83 62.24
C LYS A 109 -11.43 -4.15 63.18
N ASN A 110 -11.13 -2.87 62.95
CA ASN A 110 -10.18 -2.07 63.75
C ASN A 110 -10.88 -0.97 64.59
N ASP A 111 -12.22 -0.93 64.60
CA ASP A 111 -13.04 -0.12 65.53
C ASP A 111 -13.58 -1.01 66.65
#